data_AF-A0A9P5PH38-F1
#
_entry.id   AF-A0A9P5PH38-F1
#
_cell.length_a   1.000
_cell.length_b   1.000
_cell.length_c   1.000
_cell.angle_alpha   90.00
_cell.angle_beta   90.00
_cell.angle_gamma   90.00
#
_symmetry.space_group_name_H-M   'P 1'
#
loop_
_entity.id
_entity.type
_entity.pdbx_description
1 polymer ?
#
loop_
_entity_poly.entity_id
_entity_poly.type
_entity_poly.pdbx_seq_one_letter_code
_entity_poly.pdbx_strand_id
1 'polypeptide(L)'
;MYRYYRKAKVCYAYLADMPSGLSSRSVDMSFRTCRWFTRGWTLQELIAPKKIVFYAKDWEKIGTKASLQGIITDTTGVPSRVLLGWDLPSKMSIAARMSWAAGRMTTRIEDRAYSLMGMFAVYMSPIYGEGDHAFIRLQEEILKVSDDHTIFAWKTKRSGSKSGGILATSPDVFEASGEYEQLDNDSDNRRPG
;
A
#
# COMPACT_ATOMS: atom_id res chain seq x y z
N MET A 1 2.27 -12.66 7.40
CA MET A 1 2.71 -11.41 8.05
C MET A 1 1.53 -10.51 8.43
N TYR A 2 0.76 -10.00 7.47
CA TYR A 2 -0.41 -9.12 7.68
C TYR A 2 -1.27 -9.40 8.92
N ARG A 3 -1.74 -10.65 9.10
CA ARG A 3 -2.61 -11.04 10.22
C ARG A 3 -1.98 -10.82 11.61
N TYR A 4 -0.66 -10.98 11.73
CA TYR A 4 0.04 -10.75 13.00
C TYR A 4 0.05 -9.26 13.35
N TYR A 5 0.37 -8.39 12.40
CA TYR A 5 0.29 -6.93 12.60
C TYR A 5 -1.14 -6.49 12.94
N ARG A 6 -2.15 -6.99 12.23
CA ARG A 6 -3.56 -6.65 12.50
C ARG A 6 -4.02 -7.05 13.91
N LYS A 7 -3.50 -8.14 14.45
CA LYS A 7 -3.84 -8.63 15.80
C LYS A 7 -2.96 -8.02 16.91
N ALA A 8 -1.89 -7.32 16.56
CA ALA A 8 -1.00 -6.71 17.55
C ALA A 8 -1.70 -5.56 18.28
N LYS A 9 -1.47 -5.47 19.60
CA LYS A 9 -1.95 -4.33 20.41
C LYS A 9 -1.22 -3.03 20.05
N VAL A 10 0.07 -3.14 19.74
CA VAL A 10 0.95 -2.06 19.30
C VAL A 10 2.03 -2.64 18.41
N CYS A 11 2.42 -1.89 17.38
CA CYS A 11 3.62 -2.16 16.59
C CYS A 11 4.62 -1.02 16.77
N TYR A 12 5.90 -1.38 16.74
CA TYR A 12 7.00 -0.43 16.84
C TYR A 12 7.72 -0.40 15.49
N ALA A 13 7.82 0.79 14.90
CA ALA A 13 8.52 1.01 13.64
C ALA A 13 9.83 1.76 13.92
N TYR A 14 10.95 1.08 13.70
CA TYR A 14 12.28 1.66 13.85
C TYR A 14 12.75 2.22 12.50
N LEU A 15 13.02 3.53 12.48
CA LEU A 15 13.41 4.29 11.31
C LEU A 15 14.92 4.53 11.35
N ALA A 16 15.69 3.58 10.81
CA ALA A 16 17.15 3.56 10.90
C ALA A 16 17.87 4.78 10.30
N ASP A 17 17.22 5.47 9.36
CA ASP A 17 17.71 6.65 8.65
C ASP A 17 17.09 7.97 9.14
N MET A 18 16.29 7.94 10.22
CA MET A 18 15.73 9.15 10.83
C MET A 18 16.73 9.77 11.81
N PRO A 19 17.15 11.03 11.63
CA PRO A 19 17.98 11.74 12.60
C PRO A 19 17.20 12.06 13.88
N SER A 20 17.94 12.27 14.96
CA SER A 20 17.40 12.54 16.29
C SER A 20 17.64 13.99 16.69
N GLY A 21 16.92 14.51 17.69
CA GLY A 21 17.07 15.89 18.15
C GLY A 21 16.70 16.96 17.11
N LEU A 22 15.86 16.61 16.14
CA LEU A 22 15.42 17.53 15.08
C LEU A 22 14.32 18.49 15.57
N SER A 23 14.32 19.71 15.01
CA SER A 23 13.16 20.60 15.14
C SER A 23 11.92 19.97 14.48
N SER A 24 10.71 20.38 14.88
CA SER A 24 9.46 19.82 14.33
C SER A 24 9.39 19.90 12.80
N ARG A 25 9.82 21.00 12.17
CA ARG A 25 9.82 21.12 10.69
C ARG A 25 10.84 20.18 10.04
N SER A 26 11.98 19.97 10.69
CA SER A 26 13.02 19.06 10.20
C SER A 26 12.58 17.60 10.31
N VAL A 27 11.83 17.24 11.36
CA VAL A 27 11.21 15.92 11.51
C VAL A 27 10.28 15.64 10.32
N ASP A 28 9.39 16.56 9.97
CA ASP A 28 8.46 16.37 8.85
C ASP A 28 9.18 16.07 7.54
N MET A 29 10.21 16.86 7.20
CA MET A 29 10.99 16.66 5.97
C MET A 29 11.73 15.32 5.96
N SER A 30 12.42 14.96 7.04
CA SER A 30 13.14 13.69 7.15
C SER A 30 12.20 12.49 7.20
N PHE A 31 11.02 12.64 7.79
CA PHE A 31 10.02 11.58 7.87
C PHE A 31 9.45 11.26 6.48
N ARG A 32 9.14 12.29 5.68
CA ARG A 32 8.61 12.13 4.30
C ARG A 32 9.58 11.42 3.37
N THR A 33 10.89 11.59 3.57
CA THR A 33 11.94 10.99 2.73
C THR A 33 12.55 9.72 3.33
N CYS A 34 12.04 9.28 4.49
CA CYS A 34 12.55 8.09 5.17
C CYS A 34 12.35 6.84 4.30
N ARG A 35 13.41 6.05 4.18
CA ARG A 35 13.46 4.78 3.44
C ARG A 35 12.41 3.77 3.91
N TRP A 36 11.89 3.89 5.12
CA TRP A 36 10.79 3.03 5.57
C TRP A 36 9.57 3.14 4.65
N PHE A 37 9.27 4.31 4.09
CA PHE A 37 8.15 4.49 3.16
C PHE A 37 8.40 3.95 1.76
N THR A 38 9.66 3.69 1.40
CA THR A 38 10.03 3.15 0.09
C THR A 38 10.24 1.64 0.09
N ARG A 39 10.09 0.95 1.22
CA ARG A 39 10.18 -0.52 1.29
C ARG A 39 8.83 -1.17 1.00
N GLY A 40 8.79 -2.24 0.20
CA GLY A 40 7.54 -2.92 -0.16
C GLY A 40 6.77 -3.46 1.05
N TRP A 41 7.46 -4.24 1.89
CA TRP A 41 6.86 -4.91 3.05
C TRP A 41 6.28 -3.97 4.12
N THR A 42 6.83 -2.76 4.25
CA THR A 42 6.39 -1.81 5.28
C THR A 42 5.00 -1.24 4.99
N LEU A 43 4.46 -1.42 3.78
CA LEU A 43 3.07 -1.06 3.50
C LEU A 43 2.11 -1.90 4.35
N GLN A 44 2.31 -3.22 4.42
CA GLN A 44 1.52 -4.08 5.31
C GLN A 44 1.71 -3.70 6.78
N GLU A 45 2.94 -3.37 7.17
CA GLU A 45 3.27 -2.91 8.52
C GLU A 45 2.57 -1.59 8.87
N LEU A 46 2.30 -0.73 7.88
CA LEU A 46 1.59 0.54 8.05
C LEU A 46 0.07 0.36 8.21
N ILE A 47 -0.52 -0.40 7.29
CA ILE A 47 -1.98 -0.45 7.13
C ILE A 47 -2.65 -1.48 8.04
N ALA A 48 -1.97 -2.60 8.33
CA ALA A 48 -2.58 -3.70 9.08
C ALA A 48 -2.81 -3.39 10.58
N PRO A 49 -1.83 -2.86 11.34
CA PRO A 49 -2.01 -2.64 12.77
C PRO A 49 -2.80 -1.35 13.05
N LYS A 50 -3.60 -1.31 14.11
CA LYS A 50 -4.33 -0.08 14.51
C LYS A 50 -3.42 0.98 15.15
N LYS A 51 -2.35 0.55 15.82
CA LYS A 51 -1.44 1.43 16.56
C LYS A 51 0.00 1.15 16.19
N ILE A 52 0.70 2.19 15.74
CA ILE A 52 2.16 2.16 15.49
C ILE A 52 2.79 3.30 16.27
N VAL A 53 3.94 3.05 16.88
CA VAL A 53 4.83 4.08 17.43
C VAL A 53 6.12 4.07 16.61
N PHE A 54 6.49 5.25 16.10
CA PHE A 54 7.68 5.44 15.29
C PHE A 54 8.84 5.90 16.16
N TYR A 55 10.00 5.29 15.94
CA TYR A 55 11.24 5.54 16.66
C TYR A 55 12.35 5.88 15.68
N ALA A 56 13.17 6.87 16.03
CA ALA A 56 14.37 7.26 15.29
C ALA A 56 15.51 6.26 15.50
N LYS A 57 16.64 6.50 14.85
CA LYS A 57 17.82 5.61 14.87
C LYS A 57 18.43 5.39 16.26
N ASP A 58 18.19 6.31 17.20
CA ASP A 58 18.65 6.23 18.60
C ASP A 58 17.54 5.82 19.57
N TRP A 59 16.43 5.29 19.06
CA TRP A 59 15.22 4.96 19.83
C TRP A 59 14.55 6.17 20.50
N GLU A 60 14.78 7.38 20.00
CA GLU A 60 13.94 8.53 20.33
C GLU A 60 12.54 8.36 19.71
N LYS A 61 11.48 8.58 20.50
CA LYS A 61 10.11 8.48 20.01
C LYS A 61 9.78 9.69 19.14
N ILE A 62 9.46 9.44 17.87
CA ILE A 62 9.07 10.47 16.91
C ILE A 62 7.59 10.81 17.07
N GLY A 63 6.75 9.79 17.18
CA GLY A 63 5.30 9.96 17.21
C GLY A 63 4.56 8.66 17.04
N THR A 64 3.24 8.77 16.85
CA THR A 64 2.36 7.63 16.60
C THR A 64 1.75 7.74 15.20
N LYS A 65 1.26 6.63 14.65
CA LYS A 65 0.51 6.66 13.39
C LYS A 65 -0.65 7.65 13.41
N ALA A 66 -1.35 7.78 14.55
CA ALA A 66 -2.44 8.72 14.70
C ALA A 66 -1.95 10.18 14.70
N SER A 67 -0.88 10.49 15.45
CA SER A 67 -0.35 11.86 15.51
C SER A 67 0.34 12.31 14.22
N LEU A 68 0.85 11.36 13.42
CA LEU A 68 1.55 11.62 12.16
C LEU A 68 0.69 11.36 10.93
N GLN A 69 -0.62 11.14 11.09
CA GLN A 69 -1.49 10.67 10.01
C GLN A 69 -1.48 11.56 8.77
N GLY A 70 -1.42 12.90 8.94
CA GLY A 70 -1.43 13.84 7.82
C GLY A 70 -0.18 13.67 6.96
N ILE A 71 1.00 13.64 7.58
CA ILE A 71 2.28 13.44 6.89
C ILE A 71 2.30 12.06 6.23
N ILE A 72 1.82 11.01 6.91
CA ILE A 72 1.76 9.65 6.36
C ILE A 72 0.83 9.61 5.14
N THR A 73 -0.35 10.25 5.21
CA THR A 73 -1.29 10.33 4.09
C THR A 73 -0.65 11.04 2.90
N ASP A 74 -0.02 12.19 3.10
CA ASP A 74 0.67 12.92 2.04
C ASP A 74 1.81 12.10 1.40
N THR A 75 2.57 11.35 2.21
CA THR A 75 3.71 10.57 1.72
C THR A 75 3.30 9.29 1.00
N THR A 76 2.19 8.68 1.39
CA THR A 76 1.84 7.30 0.94
C THR A 76 0.58 7.21 0.09
N GLY A 77 -0.24 8.27 0.05
CA GLY A 77 -1.57 8.24 -0.53
C GLY A 77 -2.60 7.42 0.28
N VAL A 78 -2.20 6.82 1.42
CA VAL A 78 -3.13 6.06 2.27
C VAL A 78 -4.02 7.04 3.04
N PRO A 79 -5.36 6.96 2.88
CA PRO A 79 -6.26 7.90 3.56
C PRO A 79 -6.15 7.82 5.08
N SER A 80 -6.25 8.96 5.77
CA SER A 80 -6.19 9.00 7.24
C SER A 80 -7.24 8.10 7.90
N ARG A 81 -8.43 7.97 7.30
CA ARG A 81 -9.50 7.06 7.79
C ARG A 81 -9.06 5.59 7.79
N VAL A 82 -8.27 5.17 6.79
CA VAL A 82 -7.66 3.83 6.75
C VAL A 82 -6.53 3.72 7.78
N LEU A 83 -5.69 4.75 7.91
CA LEU A 83 -4.59 4.77 8.89
C LEU A 83 -5.09 4.65 10.33
N LEU A 84 -6.18 5.34 10.67
CA LEU A 84 -6.82 5.28 11.99
C LEU A 84 -7.66 4.01 12.21
N GLY A 85 -7.87 3.21 11.16
CA GLY A 85 -8.67 1.99 11.21
C GLY A 85 -10.17 2.24 11.32
N TRP A 86 -10.65 3.42 10.90
CA TRP A 86 -12.07 3.71 10.74
C TRP A 86 -12.65 3.01 9.52
N ASP A 87 -11.87 2.96 8.43
CA ASP A 87 -12.20 2.21 7.23
C ASP A 87 -11.24 1.03 7.05
N LEU A 88 -11.79 -0.09 6.60
CA LEU A 88 -10.99 -1.25 6.24
C LEU A 88 -10.35 -1.01 4.87
N PRO A 89 -9.09 -1.40 4.65
CA PRO A 89 -8.47 -1.33 3.32
C PRO A 89 -9.32 -1.98 2.21
N SER A 90 -10.05 -3.05 2.53
CA SER A 90 -10.93 -3.75 1.60
C SER A 90 -12.13 -2.93 1.10
N LYS A 91 -12.45 -1.79 1.73
CA LYS A 91 -13.46 -0.84 1.22
C LYS A 91 -12.90 0.11 0.16
N MET A 92 -11.58 0.16 0.02
CA MET A 92 -10.94 0.96 -1.02
C MET A 92 -10.80 0.10 -2.28
N SER A 93 -10.92 0.76 -3.43
CA SER A 93 -10.76 0.11 -4.73
C SER A 93 -9.40 -0.59 -4.85
N ILE A 94 -9.31 -1.58 -5.74
CA ILE A 94 -8.05 -2.26 -6.08
C ILE A 94 -7.05 -1.22 -6.58
N ALA A 95 -7.46 -0.31 -7.47
CA ALA A 95 -6.59 0.75 -7.96
C ALA A 95 -6.01 1.61 -6.83
N ALA A 96 -6.84 2.03 -5.87
CA ALA A 96 -6.39 2.81 -4.73
C ALA A 96 -5.43 2.03 -3.85
N ARG A 97 -5.71 0.75 -3.57
CA ARG A 97 -4.79 -0.09 -2.80
C ARG A 97 -3.46 -0.33 -3.54
N MET A 98 -3.49 -0.51 -4.85
CA MET A 98 -2.29 -0.67 -5.68
C MET A 98 -1.46 0.62 -5.72
N SER A 99 -2.10 1.79 -5.75
CA SER A 99 -1.39 3.08 -5.76
C SER A 99 -0.54 3.29 -4.50
N TRP A 100 -1.00 2.79 -3.34
CA TRP A 100 -0.21 2.85 -2.09
C TRP A 100 1.09 2.04 -2.14
N ALA A 101 1.18 1.10 -3.08
CA ALA A 101 2.36 0.28 -3.34
C ALA A 101 3.29 0.87 -4.41
N ALA A 102 2.83 1.87 -5.17
CA ALA A 102 3.64 2.54 -6.18
C ALA A 102 4.88 3.19 -5.55
N GLY A 103 6.02 3.11 -6.25
CA GLY A 103 7.29 3.67 -5.79
C GLY A 103 7.98 2.89 -4.67
N ARG A 104 7.34 1.87 -4.10
CA ARG A 104 7.96 0.99 -3.10
C ARG A 104 8.83 -0.06 -3.77
N MET A 105 9.94 -0.42 -3.14
CA MET A 105 10.99 -1.30 -3.65
C MET A 105 11.20 -2.50 -2.73
N THR A 106 11.60 -3.61 -3.34
CA THR A 106 11.94 -4.86 -2.66
C THR A 106 13.27 -5.40 -3.18
N THR A 107 13.94 -6.23 -2.39
CA THR A 107 15.22 -6.84 -2.79
C THR A 107 15.03 -7.82 -3.94
N ARG A 108 13.97 -8.63 -3.89
CA ARG A 108 13.53 -9.49 -4.99
C ARG A 108 12.36 -8.83 -5.68
N ILE A 109 12.35 -8.80 -7.01
CA ILE A 109 11.30 -8.12 -7.77
C ILE A 109 9.93 -8.76 -7.53
N GLU A 110 9.89 -10.06 -7.31
CA GLU A 110 8.67 -10.83 -7.03
C GLU A 110 8.03 -10.45 -5.69
N ASP A 111 8.84 -10.00 -4.72
CA ASP A 111 8.33 -9.54 -3.43
C ASP A 111 7.48 -8.27 -3.57
N ARG A 112 7.54 -7.54 -4.71
CA ARG A 112 6.59 -6.47 -5.02
C ARG A 112 5.15 -6.99 -5.06
N ALA A 113 4.96 -8.24 -5.49
CA ALA A 113 3.66 -8.90 -5.49
C ALA A 113 3.36 -9.58 -4.15
N TYR A 114 4.33 -10.34 -3.61
CA TYR A 114 4.09 -11.13 -2.39
C TYR A 114 3.86 -10.25 -1.15
N SER A 115 4.47 -9.06 -1.12
CA SER A 115 4.22 -8.06 -0.09
C SER A 115 2.84 -7.39 -0.18
N LEU A 116 1.98 -7.74 -1.14
CA LEU A 116 0.63 -7.21 -1.26
C LEU A 116 -0.47 -8.26 -0.99
N MET A 117 -0.15 -9.56 -1.04
CA MET A 117 -1.12 -10.66 -0.83
C MET A 117 -2.03 -10.43 0.40
N GLY A 118 -1.44 -10.04 1.53
CA GLY A 118 -2.18 -9.84 2.78
C GLY A 118 -3.17 -8.67 2.75
N MET A 119 -2.88 -7.62 1.98
CA MET A 119 -3.78 -6.46 1.81
C MET A 119 -4.96 -6.80 0.90
N PHE A 120 -4.74 -7.67 -0.08
CA PHE A 120 -5.78 -8.14 -0.99
C PHE A 120 -6.48 -9.43 -0.53
N ALA A 121 -6.08 -9.98 0.62
CA ALA A 121 -6.61 -11.22 1.19
C ALA A 121 -6.54 -12.43 0.23
N VAL A 122 -5.53 -12.46 -0.65
CA VAL A 122 -5.26 -13.56 -1.58
C VAL A 122 -4.05 -14.37 -1.14
N TYR A 123 -3.93 -15.59 -1.68
CA TYR A 123 -2.83 -16.51 -1.38
C TYR A 123 -2.28 -17.09 -2.67
N MET A 124 -0.97 -17.04 -2.84
CA MET A 124 -0.26 -17.67 -3.94
C MET A 124 1.10 -18.19 -3.45
N SER A 125 1.57 -19.31 -4.02
CA SER A 125 2.90 -19.83 -3.73
C SER A 125 3.99 -18.91 -4.32
N PRO A 126 5.00 -18.48 -3.53
CA PRO A 126 6.15 -17.76 -4.04
C PRO A 126 6.98 -18.62 -5.00
N ILE A 127 7.30 -18.08 -6.17
CA ILE A 127 8.17 -18.68 -7.19
C ILE A 127 9.26 -17.67 -7.53
N TYR A 128 10.39 -17.75 -6.82
CA TYR A 128 11.52 -16.85 -7.10
C TYR A 128 12.17 -17.19 -8.45
N GLY A 129 12.40 -16.17 -9.28
CA GLY A 129 12.85 -16.30 -10.66
C GLY A 129 11.76 -16.04 -11.70
N GLU A 130 10.49 -15.88 -11.29
CA GLU A 130 9.39 -15.54 -12.21
C GLU A 130 9.37 -14.06 -12.61
N GLY A 131 10.14 -13.20 -11.92
CA GLY A 131 10.24 -11.78 -12.26
C GLY A 131 8.92 -11.04 -12.14
N ASP A 132 8.61 -10.20 -13.13
CA ASP A 132 7.37 -9.40 -13.16
C ASP A 132 6.09 -10.24 -13.27
N HIS A 133 6.19 -11.52 -13.66
CA HIS A 133 5.05 -12.43 -13.70
C HIS A 133 4.43 -12.67 -12.30
N ALA A 134 5.19 -12.46 -11.22
CA ALA A 134 4.65 -12.54 -9.87
C ALA A 134 3.50 -11.54 -9.66
N PHE A 135 3.60 -10.33 -10.22
CA PHE A 135 2.58 -9.30 -10.09
C PHE A 135 1.37 -9.55 -11.00
N ILE A 136 1.58 -10.21 -12.14
CA ILE A 136 0.48 -10.72 -12.99
C ILE A 136 -0.31 -11.77 -12.21
N ARG A 137 0.36 -12.78 -11.63
CA ARG A 137 -0.29 -13.81 -10.82
C ARG A 137 -1.04 -13.25 -9.61
N LEU A 138 -0.50 -12.21 -8.97
CA LEU A 138 -1.22 -11.51 -7.91
C LEU A 138 -2.56 -10.97 -8.41
N GLN A 139 -2.58 -10.30 -9.56
CA GLN A 139 -3.82 -9.79 -10.16
C GLN A 139 -4.77 -10.92 -10.54
N GLU A 140 -4.27 -12.05 -11.07
CA GLU A 140 -5.09 -13.23 -11.35
C GLU A 140 -5.77 -13.78 -10.08
N GLU A 141 -5.05 -13.88 -8.96
CA GLU A 141 -5.66 -14.30 -7.69
C GLU A 141 -6.69 -13.29 -7.18
N ILE A 142 -6.48 -11.99 -7.40
CA ILE A 142 -7.45 -10.95 -7.03
C ILE A 142 -8.72 -11.07 -7.88
N LEU A 143 -8.58 -11.27 -9.20
CA LEU A 143 -9.71 -11.42 -10.12
C LEU A 143 -10.59 -12.65 -9.83
N LYS A 144 -10.04 -13.70 -9.22
CA LYS A 144 -10.83 -14.86 -8.79
C LYS A 144 -11.82 -14.54 -7.68
N VAL A 145 -11.61 -13.46 -6.92
CA VAL A 145 -12.36 -13.15 -5.70
C VAL A 145 -12.96 -11.74 -5.67
N SER A 146 -12.83 -10.97 -6.74
CA SER A 146 -13.23 -9.56 -6.80
C SER A 146 -13.78 -9.20 -8.18
N ASP A 147 -14.86 -8.43 -8.20
CA ASP A 147 -15.50 -7.82 -9.37
C ASP A 147 -15.12 -6.34 -9.57
N ASP A 148 -14.25 -5.81 -8.70
CA ASP A 148 -13.73 -4.45 -8.81
C ASP A 148 -12.88 -4.25 -10.08
N HIS A 149 -13.49 -3.65 -11.10
CA HIS A 149 -12.88 -3.36 -12.39
C HIS A 149 -11.73 -2.33 -12.32
N THR A 150 -11.54 -1.63 -11.20
CA THR A 150 -10.43 -0.67 -11.07
C THR A 150 -9.05 -1.35 -11.11
N ILE A 151 -8.98 -2.69 -11.01
CA ILE A 151 -7.76 -3.45 -11.31
C ILE A 151 -7.18 -3.16 -12.70
N PHE A 152 -7.99 -2.72 -13.66
CA PHE A 152 -7.56 -2.33 -15.01
C PHE A 152 -7.27 -0.82 -15.15
N ALA A 153 -7.47 -0.03 -14.10
CA ALA A 153 -7.34 1.43 -14.13
C ALA A 153 -5.88 1.91 -13.97
N TRP A 154 -4.91 1.22 -14.58
CA TRP A 154 -3.50 1.58 -14.57
C TRP A 154 -3.09 2.29 -15.87
N LYS A 155 -2.02 3.11 -15.81
CA LYS A 155 -1.51 3.87 -16.96
C LYS A 155 -0.02 3.62 -17.17
N THR A 156 0.39 3.31 -18.41
CA THR A 156 1.82 3.21 -18.77
C THR A 156 2.31 4.50 -19.42
N LYS A 157 3.45 5.01 -18.94
CA LYS A 157 4.12 6.21 -19.52
C LYS A 157 4.85 5.90 -20.83
N ARG A 158 4.97 4.62 -21.23
CA ARG A 158 5.77 4.21 -22.41
C ARG A 158 4.91 3.44 -23.41
N SER A 159 4.72 4.02 -24.59
CA SER A 159 4.11 3.42 -25.79
C SER A 159 4.87 2.20 -26.37
N GLY A 160 5.77 1.57 -25.61
CA GLY A 160 6.61 0.46 -26.07
C GLY A 160 7.28 -0.35 -24.95
N SER A 161 6.83 -0.21 -23.70
CA SER A 161 7.19 -1.19 -22.66
C SER A 161 6.47 -2.50 -22.99
N LYS A 162 7.13 -3.65 -22.79
CA LYS A 162 6.49 -4.97 -22.93
C LYS A 162 5.24 -5.00 -22.04
N SER A 163 4.07 -4.73 -22.63
CA SER A 163 2.80 -4.77 -21.93
C SER A 163 2.53 -6.22 -21.59
N GLY A 164 2.29 -6.51 -20.31
CA GLY A 164 1.87 -7.84 -19.83
C GLY A 164 0.45 -8.21 -20.25
N GLY A 165 0.03 -7.82 -21.46
CA GLY A 165 -1.35 -7.87 -21.91
C GLY A 165 -2.23 -6.87 -21.15
N ILE A 166 -3.40 -7.33 -20.74
CA ILE A 166 -4.41 -6.55 -20.00
C ILE A 166 -4.03 -6.27 -18.54
N LEU A 167 -3.10 -7.06 -17.98
CA LEU A 167 -2.66 -6.93 -16.59
C LEU A 167 -1.37 -6.13 -16.49
N ALA A 168 -1.24 -5.40 -15.39
CA ALA A 168 -0.05 -4.61 -15.10
C ALA A 168 1.12 -5.53 -14.73
N THR A 169 2.35 -5.06 -14.95
CA THR A 169 3.58 -5.79 -14.55
C THR A 169 4.20 -5.26 -13.25
N SER A 170 3.74 -4.11 -12.75
CA SER A 170 4.20 -3.48 -11.50
C SER A 170 3.09 -2.64 -10.87
N PRO A 171 3.05 -2.45 -9.53
CA PRO A 171 2.13 -1.49 -8.92
C PRO A 171 2.43 -0.03 -9.30
N ASP A 172 3.62 0.29 -9.84
CA ASP A 172 3.99 1.69 -10.16
C ASP A 172 3.07 2.32 -11.22
N VAL A 173 2.47 1.52 -12.11
CA VAL A 173 1.52 2.04 -13.11
C VAL A 173 0.17 2.44 -12.50
N PHE A 174 -0.04 2.21 -11.20
CA PHE A 174 -1.20 2.67 -10.44
C PHE A 174 -0.91 3.95 -9.63
N GLU A 175 0.27 4.57 -9.76
CA GLU A 175 0.66 5.79 -9.03
C GLU A 175 -0.42 6.88 -9.09
N ALA A 176 -1.01 7.10 -10.27
CA ALA A 176 -2.06 8.09 -10.51
C ALA A 176 -3.48 7.50 -10.49
N SER A 177 -3.66 6.34 -9.86
CA SER A 177 -4.93 5.59 -9.85
C SER A 177 -5.60 5.58 -8.48
N GLY A 178 -5.10 6.38 -7.53
CA GLY A 178 -5.63 6.47 -6.18
C GLY A 178 -7.07 6.98 -6.07
N GLU A 179 -7.53 7.69 -7.08
CA GLU A 179 -8.84 8.37 -7.11
C GLU A 179 -9.97 7.53 -7.73
N TYR A 180 -9.66 6.40 -8.37
CA TYR A 180 -10.71 5.55 -8.93
C TYR A 180 -11.47 4.84 -7.83
N GLU A 181 -12.79 4.92 -7.88
CA GLU A 181 -13.70 4.22 -7.00
C GLU A 181 -14.33 3.03 -7.72
N GLN A 182 -14.72 2.02 -6.96
CA GLN A 182 -15.52 0.92 -7.49
C GLN A 182 -16.91 1.47 -7.84
N LEU A 183 -17.46 1.08 -8.99
CA LEU A 183 -18.85 1.40 -9.32
C LEU A 183 -19.77 0.57 -8.42
N ASP A 184 -20.50 1.23 -7.53
CA ASP A 184 -21.52 0.58 -6.71
C ASP A 184 -22.74 0.23 -7.58
N ASN A 185 -22.90 -1.05 -7.90
CA ASN A 185 -24.07 -1.59 -8.60
C ASN A 185 -25.39 -1.41 -7.82
N ASP A 186 -25.33 -1.03 -6.54
CA ASP A 186 -26.52 -0.80 -5.69
C ASP A 186 -27.24 0.53 -5.97
N SER A 187 -26.62 1.43 -6.74
CA SER A 187 -27.25 2.71 -7.11
C SER A 187 -28.35 2.57 -8.17
N ASP A 188 -28.39 1.45 -8.91
CA ASP A 188 -29.35 1.23 -10.01
C ASP A 188 -30.69 0.60 -9.55
N ASN A 189 -30.80 0.23 -8.26
CA ASN A 189 -32.02 -0.36 -7.66
C ASN A 189 -32.96 0.67 -7.02
N ARG A 190 -32.69 1.98 -7.14
CA ARG A 190 -33.64 3.05 -6.76
C ARG A 190 -34.33 3.63 -7.98
N ARG A 191 -35.15 2.84 -8.67
CA ARG A 191 -36.18 3.39 -9.55
C ARG A 191 -37.38 3.80 -8.69
N PRO A 192 -37.87 5.06 -8.75
CA PRO A 192 -39.17 5.38 -8.20
C PRO A 192 -40.24 4.65 -9.04
N GLY A 193 -41.04 3.83 -8.36
CA GLY A 193 -42.31 3.32 -8.90
C GLY A 193 -43.40 4.37 -8.84
#